data_AF-A0A085M3G1-F1
#
_entry.id   AF-A0A085M3G1-F1
#
_cell.length_a   1.000
_cell.length_b   1.000
_cell.length_c   1.000
_cell.angle_alpha   90.00
_cell.angle_beta   90.00
_cell.angle_gamma   90.00
#
_symmetry.space_group_name_H-M   'P 1'
#
loop_
_entity.id
_entity.type
_entity.pdbx_description
1 polymer ?
#
loop_
_entity_poly.entity_id
_entity_poly.type
_entity_poly.pdbx_seq_one_letter_code
_entity_poly.pdbx_strand_id
1 'polypeptide(L)'
;MLAYIWSYMLGMFLVTWTDLLRLGFRRFLYAWWRWYDFVQLLTYLLAFHSFLVSAIVVRNHGEPYLHRIHWDPIHPTLLFEVLFTIAAVLSSWRLFYFLQIIRRFGPLVISIGKCVKDILLFWVIFMVVLGSFAVGLNYLLEHYKYNKVIRDDKTIEQPFYMTSIQSAMRYLYWAWYGYLDPERLEVIVGNCCPQNLETKHVIVQNAAEFLSAVYYMILVISLLNLMISIMATTAGTVLENRDMEWKYVRCQIWWEFFEDCRSLPPPFCLLQFLVHGFVFTLRKLRGDKKQRSAWDMNFVGREETPSEKERYLELIRTLKGRLLRHKVIQQMTNMEYFPIAGISVQLLNFRNAVCDEKDLSEPNTSTSTSESHSTTSSSEQ
;
A
#
# COMPACT_ATOMS: atom_id res chain seq x y z
N MET A 1 7.31 -9.83 -32.41
CA MET A 1 7.29 -9.19 -31.07
C MET A 1 5.87 -9.04 -30.53
N LEU A 2 4.96 -8.31 -31.20
CA LEU A 2 3.58 -8.11 -30.73
C LEU A 2 2.82 -9.41 -30.47
N ALA A 3 2.93 -10.41 -31.36
CA ALA A 3 2.28 -11.71 -31.16
C ALA A 3 2.70 -12.43 -29.86
N TYR A 4 3.98 -12.30 -29.46
CA TYR A 4 4.48 -12.85 -28.20
C TYR A 4 3.92 -12.09 -26.99
N ILE A 5 3.81 -10.76 -27.09
CA ILE A 5 3.23 -9.93 -26.02
C ILE A 5 1.75 -10.30 -25.83
N TRP A 6 1.01 -10.46 -26.93
CA TRP A 6 -0.40 -10.85 -26.87
C TRP A 6 -0.60 -12.27 -26.33
N SER A 7 0.25 -13.23 -26.70
CA SER A 7 0.17 -14.59 -26.14
C SER A 7 0.53 -14.60 -24.65
N TYR A 8 1.53 -13.83 -24.23
CA TYR A 8 1.86 -13.67 -22.81
C TYR A 8 0.70 -13.03 -22.03
N MET A 9 0.08 -11.97 -22.57
CA MET A 9 -1.08 -11.31 -21.96
C MET A 9 -2.30 -12.22 -21.88
N LEU A 10 -2.58 -13.00 -22.93
CA LEU A 10 -3.67 -13.97 -22.91
C LEU A 10 -3.41 -15.08 -21.87
N GLY A 11 -2.14 -15.50 -21.73
CA GLY A 11 -1.72 -16.41 -20.67
C GLY A 11 -1.99 -15.85 -19.27
N MET A 12 -1.58 -14.60 -19.03
CA MET A 12 -1.86 -13.89 -17.79
C MET A 12 -3.37 -13.72 -17.55
N PHE A 13 -4.15 -13.35 -18.57
CA PHE A 13 -5.60 -13.23 -18.49
C PHE A 13 -6.26 -14.54 -18.04
N LEU A 14 -5.94 -15.65 -18.71
CA LEU A 14 -6.52 -16.96 -18.38
C LEU A 14 -6.18 -17.37 -16.96
N VAL A 15 -4.92 -17.16 -16.55
CA VAL A 15 -4.46 -17.40 -15.19
C VAL A 15 -5.33 -16.63 -14.19
N THR A 16 -5.40 -15.30 -14.31
CA THR A 16 -6.16 -14.43 -13.41
C THR A 16 -7.66 -14.77 -13.43
N TRP A 17 -8.21 -15.10 -14.59
CA TRP A 17 -9.60 -15.50 -14.74
C TRP A 17 -9.91 -16.79 -13.98
N THR A 18 -9.04 -17.79 -14.08
CA THR A 18 -9.25 -19.05 -13.36
C THR A 18 -9.07 -18.92 -11.85
N ASP A 19 -8.20 -18.03 -11.39
CA ASP A 19 -8.05 -17.69 -9.97
C ASP A 19 -9.31 -17.02 -9.42
N LEU A 20 -9.91 -16.13 -10.21
CA LEU A 20 -11.18 -15.49 -9.89
C LEU A 20 -12.30 -16.54 -9.73
N LEU A 21 -12.37 -17.50 -10.64
CA LEU A 21 -13.37 -18.58 -10.59
C LEU A 21 -13.18 -19.53 -9.39
N ARG A 22 -11.92 -19.84 -9.02
CA ARG A 22 -11.62 -20.75 -7.90
C ARG A 22 -11.89 -20.14 -6.53
N LEU A 23 -11.42 -18.92 -6.31
CA LEU A 23 -11.47 -18.27 -4.99
C LEU A 23 -12.79 -17.52 -4.78
N GLY A 24 -13.44 -17.12 -5.87
CA GLY A 24 -14.63 -16.27 -5.90
C GLY A 24 -14.28 -14.79 -5.77
N PHE A 25 -15.17 -13.92 -6.26
CA PHE A 25 -14.94 -12.47 -6.41
C PHE A 25 -14.48 -11.77 -5.11
N ARG A 26 -15.15 -12.03 -3.98
CA ARG A 26 -14.84 -11.36 -2.69
C ARG A 26 -13.46 -11.70 -2.14
N ARG A 27 -13.08 -12.98 -2.17
CA ARG A 27 -11.76 -13.42 -1.67
C ARG A 27 -10.64 -13.04 -2.62
N PHE A 28 -10.92 -13.03 -3.92
CA PHE A 28 -9.96 -12.64 -4.93
C PHE A 28 -9.49 -11.18 -4.76
N LEU A 29 -10.41 -10.25 -4.46
CA LEU A 29 -10.12 -8.82 -4.33
C LEU A 29 -9.53 -8.41 -2.97
N TYR A 30 -9.36 -9.34 -2.02
CA TYR A 30 -8.76 -9.02 -0.71
C TYR A 30 -7.25 -8.74 -0.82
N ALA A 31 -6.58 -9.34 -1.80
CA ALA A 31 -5.16 -9.15 -2.04
C ALA A 31 -4.89 -7.96 -2.98
N TRP A 32 -4.06 -7.01 -2.53
CA TRP A 32 -3.79 -5.78 -3.28
C TRP A 32 -3.04 -6.01 -4.60
N TRP A 33 -2.16 -7.02 -4.69
CA TRP A 33 -1.47 -7.37 -5.93
C TRP A 33 -2.42 -7.90 -7.01
N ARG A 34 -3.56 -8.48 -6.62
CA ARG A 34 -4.56 -8.97 -7.57
C ARG A 34 -5.39 -7.84 -8.17
N TRP A 35 -5.64 -6.79 -7.40
CA TRP A 35 -6.15 -5.53 -7.93
C TRP A 35 -5.20 -4.92 -8.97
N TYR A 36 -3.91 -4.92 -8.65
CA TYR A 36 -2.88 -4.45 -9.56
C TYR A 36 -2.88 -5.22 -10.89
N ASP A 37 -2.88 -6.56 -10.81
CA ASP A 37 -2.91 -7.43 -12.00
C ASP A 37 -4.17 -7.24 -12.82
N PHE A 38 -5.32 -7.00 -12.18
CA PHE A 38 -6.57 -6.68 -12.86
C PHE A 38 -6.49 -5.36 -13.62
N VAL A 39 -5.94 -4.30 -13.03
CA VAL A 39 -5.77 -2.99 -13.69
C VAL A 39 -4.79 -3.08 -14.85
N GLN A 40 -3.66 -3.77 -14.67
CA GLN A 40 -2.70 -4.01 -15.74
C GLN A 40 -3.35 -4.75 -16.90
N LEU A 41 -4.08 -5.83 -16.61
CA LEU A 41 -4.75 -6.65 -17.61
C LEU A 41 -5.83 -5.88 -18.36
N LEU A 42 -6.65 -5.10 -17.65
CA LEU A 42 -7.66 -4.23 -18.25
C LEU A 42 -7.03 -3.24 -19.23
N THR A 43 -5.90 -2.63 -18.86
CA THR A 43 -5.20 -1.65 -19.71
C THR A 43 -4.68 -2.32 -20.99
N TYR A 44 -4.11 -3.53 -20.89
CA TYR A 44 -3.69 -4.30 -22.06
C TYR A 44 -4.86 -4.74 -22.95
N LEU A 45 -6.01 -5.10 -22.38
CA LEU A 45 -7.22 -5.42 -23.15
C LEU A 45 -7.75 -4.20 -23.91
N LEU A 46 -7.77 -3.03 -23.27
CA LEU A 46 -8.15 -1.78 -23.94
C LEU A 46 -7.16 -1.42 -25.06
N ALA A 47 -5.86 -1.61 -24.85
CA ALA A 47 -4.85 -1.44 -25.90
C ALA A 47 -5.08 -2.41 -27.06
N PHE A 48 -5.38 -3.68 -26.78
CA PHE A 48 -5.69 -4.67 -27.82
C PHE A 48 -6.93 -4.29 -28.62
N HIS A 49 -7.98 -3.83 -27.93
CA HIS A 49 -9.20 -3.36 -28.56
C HIS A 49 -8.91 -2.18 -29.50
N SER A 50 -8.16 -1.17 -29.05
CA SER A 50 -7.77 -0.03 -29.89
C SER A 50 -6.93 -0.44 -31.10
N PHE A 51 -6.05 -1.43 -30.94
CA PHE A 51 -5.28 -2.02 -32.04
C PHE A 51 -6.18 -2.71 -33.08
N LEU A 52 -7.16 -3.49 -32.64
CA LEU A 52 -8.14 -4.14 -33.53
C LEU A 52 -8.99 -3.11 -34.27
N VAL A 53 -9.50 -2.10 -33.57
CA VAL A 53 -10.27 -1.02 -34.18
C VAL A 53 -9.44 -0.29 -35.23
N SER A 54 -8.19 0.05 -34.93
CA SER A 54 -7.26 0.65 -35.90
C SER A 54 -7.10 -0.22 -37.15
N ALA A 55 -6.87 -1.53 -36.99
CA ALA A 55 -6.72 -2.44 -38.12
C ALA A 55 -8.00 -2.54 -38.98
N ILE A 56 -9.18 -2.50 -38.37
CA ILE A 56 -10.48 -2.50 -39.08
C ILE A 56 -10.68 -1.18 -39.84
N VAL A 57 -10.40 -0.04 -39.20
CA VAL A 57 -10.54 1.29 -39.81
C VAL A 57 -9.64 1.41 -41.05
N VAL A 58 -8.37 1.03 -40.93
CA VAL A 58 -7.42 1.04 -42.05
C VAL A 58 -7.89 0.13 -43.19
N ARG A 59 -8.44 -1.05 -42.86
CA ARG A 59 -8.96 -1.99 -43.87
C ARG A 59 -10.21 -1.47 -44.59
N ASN A 60 -11.13 -0.84 -43.87
CA ASN A 60 -12.43 -0.42 -44.41
C ASN A 60 -12.34 0.92 -45.15
N HIS A 61 -11.60 1.89 -44.60
CA HIS A 61 -11.49 3.23 -45.17
C HIS A 61 -10.31 3.37 -46.14
N GLY A 62 -9.44 2.35 -46.22
CA GLY A 62 -8.31 2.33 -47.15
C GLY A 62 -7.40 3.54 -46.97
N GLU A 63 -7.25 4.03 -45.73
CA GLU A 63 -6.42 5.20 -45.48
C GLU A 63 -4.97 4.87 -45.89
N PRO A 64 -4.40 5.57 -46.89
CA PRO A 64 -2.97 5.45 -47.15
C PRO A 64 -2.24 5.92 -45.89
N TYR A 65 -1.01 5.44 -45.68
CA TYR A 65 -0.16 5.82 -44.55
C TYR A 65 0.09 7.35 -44.52
N LEU A 66 -0.89 8.13 -44.05
CA LEU A 66 -0.80 9.56 -43.89
C LEU A 66 0.24 9.83 -42.82
N HIS A 67 1.06 10.86 -43.06
CA HIS A 67 2.01 11.32 -42.07
C HIS A 67 1.28 11.72 -40.78
N ARG A 68 1.85 11.37 -39.61
CA ARG A 68 1.24 11.52 -38.27
C ARG A 68 0.63 12.90 -37.99
N ILE A 69 1.15 13.95 -38.61
CA ILE A 69 0.66 15.33 -38.50
C ILE A 69 -0.82 15.45 -38.92
N HIS A 70 -1.27 14.62 -39.85
CA HIS A 70 -2.62 14.71 -40.42
C HIS A 70 -3.62 13.76 -39.76
N TRP A 71 -3.20 12.99 -38.74
CA TRP A 71 -4.10 12.10 -38.04
C TRP A 71 -5.06 12.90 -37.15
N ASP A 72 -6.28 12.42 -37.05
CA ASP A 72 -7.23 12.93 -36.06
C ASP A 72 -6.61 12.82 -34.65
N PRO A 73 -6.71 13.86 -33.79
CA PRO A 73 -6.27 13.79 -32.39
C PRO A 73 -6.74 12.55 -31.61
N ILE A 74 -7.87 11.94 -31.97
CA ILE A 74 -8.44 10.75 -31.31
C ILE A 74 -8.29 9.49 -32.18
N HIS A 75 -7.32 9.48 -33.11
CA HIS A 75 -7.09 8.33 -33.98
C HIS A 75 -6.81 7.05 -33.15
N PRO A 76 -7.46 5.89 -33.45
CA PRO A 76 -7.34 4.67 -32.65
C PRO A 76 -5.89 4.17 -32.46
N THR A 77 -5.01 4.43 -33.43
CA THR A 77 -3.58 4.11 -33.31
C THR A 77 -2.89 4.93 -32.22
N LEU A 78 -3.21 6.22 -32.06
CA LEU A 78 -2.66 7.07 -31.00
C LEU A 78 -3.14 6.59 -29.63
N LEU A 79 -4.42 6.22 -29.52
CA LEU A 79 -4.97 5.64 -28.31
C LEU A 79 -4.29 4.32 -27.95
N PHE A 80 -4.02 3.46 -28.93
CA PHE A 80 -3.24 2.24 -28.74
C PHE A 80 -1.83 2.54 -28.21
N GLU A 81 -1.10 3.49 -28.80
CA GLU A 81 0.25 3.84 -28.36
C GLU A 81 0.28 4.33 -26.91
N VAL A 82 -0.65 5.21 -26.53
CA VAL A 82 -0.77 5.73 -25.16
C VAL A 82 -1.09 4.60 -24.18
N LEU A 83 -2.13 3.81 -24.45
CA LEU A 83 -2.54 2.72 -23.56
C LEU A 83 -1.46 1.63 -23.45
N PHE A 84 -0.80 1.30 -24.56
CA PHE A 84 0.29 0.33 -24.58
C PHE A 84 1.49 0.82 -23.76
N THR A 85 1.79 2.12 -23.80
CA THR A 85 2.86 2.71 -23.01
C THR A 85 2.54 2.68 -21.51
N ILE A 86 1.31 3.04 -21.13
CA ILE A 86 0.84 2.94 -19.74
C ILE A 86 0.91 1.48 -19.26
N ALA A 87 0.44 0.54 -20.09
CA ALA A 87 0.48 -0.88 -19.78
C ALA A 87 1.91 -1.40 -19.62
N ALA A 88 2.85 -0.94 -20.46
CA ALA A 88 4.26 -1.28 -20.35
C ALA A 88 4.89 -0.77 -19.03
N VAL A 89 4.57 0.46 -18.61
CA VAL A 89 5.00 1.01 -17.32
C VAL A 89 4.47 0.17 -16.16
N LEU A 90 3.17 -0.18 -16.19
CA LEU A 90 2.58 -1.08 -15.19
C LEU A 90 3.26 -2.46 -15.21
N SER A 91 3.57 -3.00 -16.39
CA SER A 91 4.30 -4.26 -16.47
C SER A 91 5.71 -4.16 -15.85
N SER A 92 6.40 -3.03 -16.02
CA SER A 92 7.70 -2.79 -15.36
C SER A 92 7.57 -2.68 -13.84
N TRP A 93 6.53 -2.02 -13.33
CA TRP A 93 6.26 -1.92 -11.88
C TRP A 93 5.98 -3.27 -11.22
N ARG A 94 5.52 -4.28 -11.97
CA ARG A 94 5.43 -5.66 -11.46
C ARG A 94 6.77 -6.18 -10.95
N LEU A 95 7.91 -5.60 -11.34
CA LEU A 95 9.22 -5.94 -10.78
C LEU A 95 9.30 -5.75 -9.25
N PHE A 96 8.54 -4.81 -8.66
CA PHE A 96 8.48 -4.64 -7.21
C PHE A 96 7.98 -5.89 -6.49
N TYR A 97 7.12 -6.69 -7.14
CA TYR A 97 6.69 -8.00 -6.64
C TYR A 97 7.86 -8.98 -6.49
N PHE A 98 8.85 -8.94 -7.38
CA PHE A 98 10.05 -9.78 -7.24
C PHE A 98 11.03 -9.20 -6.22
N LEU A 99 11.18 -7.87 -6.18
CA LEU A 99 12.02 -7.19 -5.19
C LEU A 99 11.59 -7.50 -3.75
N GLN A 100 10.29 -7.71 -3.50
CA GLN A 100 9.80 -8.04 -2.17
C GLN A 100 10.30 -9.41 -1.65
N ILE A 101 10.64 -10.34 -2.55
CA ILE A 101 11.13 -11.68 -2.21
C ILE A 101 12.61 -11.64 -1.79
N ILE A 102 13.37 -10.67 -2.32
CA ILE A 102 14.80 -10.54 -2.04
C ILE A 102 15.00 -10.04 -0.60
N ARG A 103 15.80 -10.74 0.20
CA ARG A 103 16.02 -10.44 1.63
C ARG A 103 16.46 -8.99 1.90
N ARG A 104 17.26 -8.39 1.01
CA ARG A 104 17.76 -7.02 1.18
C ARG A 104 16.69 -5.95 0.94
N PHE A 105 15.83 -6.15 -0.06
CA PHE A 105 14.82 -5.16 -0.48
C PHE A 105 13.44 -5.42 0.11
N GLY A 106 13.14 -6.67 0.46
CA GLY A 106 11.83 -7.12 0.94
C GLY A 106 11.25 -6.25 2.05
N PRO A 107 11.95 -6.09 3.19
CA PRO A 107 11.40 -5.31 4.29
C PRO A 107 11.23 -3.82 3.95
N LEU A 108 12.06 -3.27 3.05
CA LEU A 108 11.93 -1.87 2.59
C LEU A 108 10.67 -1.69 1.73
N VAL A 109 10.45 -2.58 0.76
CA VAL A 109 9.28 -2.54 -0.12
C VAL A 109 7.99 -2.72 0.70
N ILE A 110 7.99 -3.62 1.69
CA ILE A 110 6.84 -3.85 2.57
C ILE A 110 6.56 -2.61 3.42
N SER A 111 7.59 -1.99 4.00
CA SER A 111 7.45 -0.74 4.76
C SER A 111 6.83 0.37 3.91
N ILE A 112 7.31 0.56 2.67
CA ILE A 112 6.71 1.53 1.74
C ILE A 112 5.25 1.17 1.47
N GLY A 113 4.93 -0.09 1.19
CA GLY A 113 3.56 -0.54 0.93
C GLY A 113 2.60 -0.27 2.10
N LYS A 114 3.07 -0.36 3.34
CA LYS A 114 2.30 0.00 4.53
C LYS A 114 2.07 1.52 4.64
N CYS A 115 3.05 2.33 4.27
CA CYS A 115 2.96 3.78 4.28
C CYS A 115 2.01 4.33 3.18
N VAL A 116 1.76 3.57 2.11
CA VAL A 116 0.87 4.00 1.00
C VAL A 116 -0.52 4.39 1.50
N LYS A 117 -1.07 3.70 2.50
CA LYS A 117 -2.39 4.05 3.05
C LYS A 117 -2.39 5.46 3.65
N ASP A 118 -1.33 5.82 4.37
CA ASP A 118 -1.19 7.14 4.99
C ASP A 118 -0.99 8.23 3.92
N ILE A 119 -0.20 7.92 2.89
CA ILE A 119 0.01 8.81 1.73
C ILE A 119 -1.31 9.04 0.96
N LEU A 120 -2.14 8.00 0.78
CA LEU A 120 -3.44 8.15 0.11
C LEU A 120 -4.39 9.04 0.90
N LEU A 121 -4.42 8.92 2.23
CA LEU A 121 -5.21 9.81 3.09
C LEU A 121 -4.73 11.26 2.97
N PHE A 122 -3.41 11.46 2.98
CA PHE A 122 -2.81 12.76 2.75
C PHE A 122 -3.20 13.34 1.38
N TRP A 123 -3.16 12.51 0.32
CA TRP A 123 -3.50 12.92 -1.03
C TRP A 123 -4.95 13.40 -1.16
N VAL A 124 -5.88 12.81 -0.40
CA VAL A 124 -7.27 13.29 -0.32
C VAL A 124 -7.34 14.70 0.27
N ILE A 125 -6.64 14.96 1.38
CA ILE A 125 -6.59 16.31 2.00
C ILE A 125 -5.95 17.30 1.02
N PHE A 126 -4.85 16.90 0.37
CA PHE A 126 -4.19 17.69 -0.65
C PHE A 126 -5.14 18.07 -1.79
N MET A 127 -5.94 17.12 -2.30
CA MET A 127 -6.91 17.40 -3.37
C MET A 127 -8.04 18.33 -2.95
N VAL A 128 -8.49 18.29 -1.69
CA VAL A 128 -9.46 19.25 -1.16
C VAL A 128 -8.89 20.66 -1.15
N VAL A 129 -7.67 20.83 -0.64
CA VAL A 129 -6.98 22.13 -0.60
C VAL A 129 -6.70 22.64 -2.01
N LEU A 130 -6.14 21.80 -2.88
CA LEU A 130 -5.86 22.14 -4.27
C LEU A 130 -7.15 22.55 -5.00
N GLY A 131 -8.26 21.83 -4.78
CA GLY A 131 -9.57 22.16 -5.33
C GLY A 131 -10.12 23.51 -4.86
N SER A 132 -10.04 23.80 -3.55
CA SER A 132 -10.55 25.07 -3.01
C SER A 132 -9.80 26.28 -3.56
N PHE A 133 -8.46 26.19 -3.64
CA PHE A 133 -7.65 27.26 -4.21
C PHE A 133 -7.80 27.36 -5.74
N ALA A 134 -7.96 26.24 -6.45
CA ALA A 134 -8.21 26.24 -7.89
C ALA A 134 -9.50 26.97 -8.24
N VAL A 135 -10.59 26.72 -7.51
CA VAL A 135 -11.87 27.42 -7.71
C VAL A 135 -11.74 28.90 -7.37
N GLY A 136 -11.10 29.25 -6.25
CA GLY A 136 -10.92 30.65 -5.84
C GLY A 136 -10.09 31.47 -6.83
N LEU A 137 -8.96 30.93 -7.29
CA LEU A 137 -8.09 31.60 -8.28
C LEU A 137 -8.72 31.60 -9.67
N ASN A 138 -9.46 30.55 -10.04
CA ASN A 138 -10.19 30.54 -11.31
C ASN A 138 -11.26 31.63 -11.35
N TYR A 139 -12.06 31.77 -10.29
CA TYR A 139 -13.05 32.84 -10.20
C TYR A 139 -12.43 34.24 -10.36
N LEU A 140 -11.25 34.46 -9.78
CA LEU A 140 -10.53 35.72 -9.86
C LEU A 140 -9.99 36.01 -11.28
N LEU A 141 -9.52 34.99 -12.00
CA LEU A 141 -8.80 35.12 -13.27
C LEU A 141 -9.64 34.82 -14.52
N GLU A 142 -10.81 34.19 -14.38
CA GLU A 142 -11.69 33.80 -15.49
C GLU A 142 -12.12 35.01 -16.34
N HIS A 143 -12.36 36.16 -15.69
CA HIS A 143 -12.80 37.40 -16.34
C HIS A 143 -11.77 37.98 -17.32
N TYR A 144 -10.50 37.57 -17.22
CA TYR A 144 -9.43 38.07 -18.06
C TYR A 144 -9.09 37.13 -19.23
N LYS A 145 -9.89 36.07 -19.41
CA LYS A 145 -9.71 35.12 -20.50
C LYS A 145 -9.81 35.83 -21.87
N TYR A 146 -8.86 35.52 -22.75
CA TYR A 146 -8.73 36.08 -24.11
C TYR A 146 -8.30 37.55 -24.21
N ASN A 147 -7.91 38.17 -23.10
CA ASN A 147 -7.35 39.52 -23.15
C ASN A 147 -6.01 39.54 -23.90
N LYS A 148 -5.78 40.61 -24.65
CA LYS A 148 -4.57 40.81 -25.45
C LYS A 148 -4.01 42.20 -25.20
N VAL A 149 -2.70 42.29 -25.07
CA VAL A 149 -1.95 43.54 -24.94
C VAL A 149 -0.96 43.64 -26.10
N ILE A 150 -0.78 44.83 -26.65
CA ILE A 150 0.24 45.08 -27.68
C ILE A 150 1.43 45.73 -26.97
N ARG A 151 2.50 44.96 -26.80
CA ARG A 151 3.78 45.40 -26.23
C ARG A 151 4.85 45.27 -27.32
N ASP A 152 5.55 46.36 -27.64
CA ASP A 152 6.62 46.39 -28.66
C ASP A 152 6.19 45.79 -30.03
N ASP A 153 5.04 46.20 -30.56
CA ASP A 153 4.41 45.71 -31.79
C ASP A 153 4.09 44.19 -31.83
N LYS A 154 4.21 43.50 -30.68
CA LYS A 154 3.83 42.10 -30.53
C LYS A 154 2.55 41.98 -29.71
N THR A 155 1.61 41.16 -30.20
CA THR A 155 0.39 40.83 -29.46
C THR A 155 0.73 39.74 -28.44
N ILE A 156 0.66 40.06 -27.15
CA ILE A 156 0.79 39.12 -26.05
C ILE A 156 -0.62 38.81 -25.55
N GLU A 157 -1.00 37.55 -25.63
CA GLU A 157 -2.29 37.08 -25.14
C GLU A 157 -2.17 36.56 -23.70
N GLN A 158 -3.24 36.71 -22.92
CA GLN A 158 -3.30 36.12 -21.59
C GLN A 158 -3.06 34.61 -21.67
N PRO A 159 -2.07 34.08 -20.93
CA PRO A 159 -1.85 32.66 -20.93
C PRO A 159 -3.06 31.94 -20.30
N PHE A 160 -3.39 30.75 -20.80
CA PHE A 160 -4.52 29.94 -20.32
C PHE A 160 -4.31 29.33 -18.92
N TYR A 161 -3.39 29.88 -18.12
CA TYR A 161 -3.19 29.51 -16.73
C TYR A 161 -4.38 30.03 -15.91
N MET A 162 -4.98 29.15 -15.11
CA MET A 162 -6.09 29.47 -14.20
C MET A 162 -7.39 30.04 -14.79
N THR A 163 -7.50 30.22 -16.11
CA THR A 163 -8.74 30.71 -16.77
C THR A 163 -9.84 29.66 -16.88
N SER A 164 -9.53 28.40 -16.60
CA SER A 164 -10.50 27.31 -16.45
C SER A 164 -10.16 26.53 -15.17
N ILE A 165 -11.17 25.93 -14.54
CA ILE A 165 -10.98 25.05 -13.38
C ILE A 165 -9.94 23.97 -13.69
N GLN A 166 -10.00 23.32 -14.86
CA GLN A 166 -9.04 22.27 -15.22
C GLN A 166 -7.61 22.81 -15.37
N SER A 167 -7.44 24.01 -15.94
CA SER A 167 -6.12 24.61 -16.09
C SER A 167 -5.57 25.15 -14.77
N ALA A 168 -6.44 25.65 -13.89
CA ALA A 168 -6.12 26.05 -12.52
C ALA A 168 -5.63 24.85 -11.69
N MET A 169 -6.40 23.75 -11.69
CA MET A 169 -6.02 22.50 -11.03
C MET A 169 -4.67 21.98 -11.52
N ARG A 170 -4.45 21.97 -12.85
CA ARG A 170 -3.18 21.54 -13.45
C ARG A 170 -2.02 22.43 -13.01
N TYR A 171 -2.20 23.74 -13.02
CA TYR A 171 -1.14 24.69 -12.67
C TYR A 171 -0.78 24.61 -11.17
N LEU A 172 -1.79 24.56 -10.29
CA LEU A 172 -1.59 24.39 -8.85
C LEU A 172 -1.01 23.02 -8.48
N TYR A 173 -1.27 21.98 -9.28
CA TYR A 173 -0.59 20.70 -9.14
C TYR A 173 0.92 20.83 -9.41
N TRP A 174 1.32 21.50 -10.50
CA TRP A 174 2.74 21.70 -10.80
C TRP A 174 3.45 22.61 -9.79
N ALA A 175 2.71 23.53 -9.15
CA ALA A 175 3.21 24.36 -8.07
C ALA A 175 3.74 23.54 -6.88
N TRP A 176 3.19 22.35 -6.62
CA TRP A 176 3.70 21.42 -5.59
C TRP A 176 5.18 21.06 -5.79
N TYR A 177 5.63 20.98 -7.04
CA TYR A 177 7.01 20.67 -7.40
C TYR A 177 7.90 21.90 -7.55
N GLY A 178 7.40 23.10 -7.22
CA GLY A 178 8.16 24.35 -7.32
C GLY A 178 8.09 25.05 -8.68
N TYR A 179 7.19 24.63 -9.59
CA TYR A 179 6.98 25.32 -10.88
C TYR A 179 5.99 26.49 -10.79
N LEU A 180 5.75 27.03 -9.60
CA LEU A 180 4.93 28.22 -9.40
C LEU A 180 5.78 29.45 -9.66
N ASP A 181 5.56 30.08 -10.80
CA ASP A 181 6.31 31.26 -11.24
C ASP A 181 5.40 32.49 -11.14
N PRO A 182 5.67 33.43 -10.21
CA PRO A 182 4.86 34.64 -10.04
C PRO A 182 4.77 35.48 -11.32
N GLU A 183 5.83 35.51 -12.13
CA GLU A 183 5.85 36.27 -13.38
C GLU A 183 4.86 35.73 -14.42
N ARG A 184 4.55 34.43 -14.36
CA ARG A 184 3.55 33.80 -15.24
C ARG A 184 2.11 34.07 -14.82
N LEU A 185 1.91 34.67 -13.64
CA LEU A 185 0.61 35.04 -13.11
C LEU A 185 0.23 36.50 -13.45
N GLU A 186 1.04 37.22 -14.24
CA GLU A 186 0.73 38.58 -14.68
C GLU A 186 -0.66 38.61 -15.36
N VAL A 187 -1.54 39.48 -14.85
CA VAL A 187 -2.91 39.63 -15.35
C VAL A 187 -2.89 40.61 -16.51
N ILE A 188 -3.27 40.11 -17.70
CA ILE A 188 -3.32 40.93 -18.91
C ILE A 188 -4.73 41.50 -19.07
N VAL A 189 -4.84 42.82 -19.14
CA VAL A 189 -6.13 43.51 -19.25
C VAL A 189 -6.35 44.00 -20.69
N GLY A 190 -5.39 44.77 -21.19
CA GLY A 190 -5.40 45.31 -22.55
C GLY A 190 -4.90 46.75 -22.60
N ASN A 191 -4.87 47.31 -23.81
CA ASN A 191 -4.46 48.68 -24.06
C ASN A 191 -5.67 49.61 -23.91
N CYS A 192 -5.52 50.71 -23.17
CA CYS A 192 -6.51 51.78 -23.14
C CYS A 192 -6.00 53.02 -23.88
N CYS A 193 -6.95 53.88 -24.26
CA CYS A 193 -6.72 55.15 -24.95
C CYS A 193 -6.14 55.03 -26.38
N PRO A 194 -6.23 56.10 -27.19
CA PRO A 194 -5.66 56.16 -28.55
C PRO A 194 -4.12 56.04 -28.59
N GLN A 195 -3.47 56.09 -27.42
CA GLN A 195 -2.01 56.10 -27.26
C GLN A 195 -1.43 54.71 -26.93
N ASN A 196 -2.23 53.64 -26.96
CA ASN A 196 -1.80 52.27 -26.67
C ASN A 196 -1.11 52.09 -25.30
N LEU A 197 -1.62 52.72 -24.24
CA LEU A 197 -1.07 52.51 -22.89
C LEU A 197 -1.59 51.20 -22.29
N GLU A 198 -0.71 50.38 -21.73
CA GLU A 198 -1.06 49.15 -21.03
C GLU A 198 -1.83 49.46 -19.73
N THR A 199 -3.02 48.88 -19.56
CA THR A 199 -3.74 48.94 -18.28
C THR A 199 -3.41 47.73 -17.42
N LYS A 200 -3.17 47.97 -16.12
CA LYS A 200 -2.92 46.92 -15.13
C LYS A 200 -3.93 47.00 -14.00
N HIS A 201 -4.58 45.88 -13.68
CA HIS A 201 -5.39 45.77 -12.47
C HIS A 201 -4.54 45.27 -11.30
N VAL A 202 -3.85 46.21 -10.67
CA VAL A 202 -2.93 45.95 -9.55
C VAL A 202 -3.61 45.22 -8.39
N ILE A 203 -4.88 45.52 -8.10
CA ILE A 203 -5.62 44.86 -7.01
C ILE A 203 -5.80 43.37 -7.28
N VAL A 204 -6.19 43.01 -8.50
CA VAL A 204 -6.42 41.61 -8.88
C VAL A 204 -5.10 40.85 -8.96
N GLN A 205 -4.07 41.46 -9.54
CA GLN A 205 -2.73 40.89 -9.60
C GLN A 205 -2.20 40.60 -8.20
N ASN A 206 -2.23 41.58 -7.30
CA ASN A 206 -1.77 41.40 -5.92
C ASN A 206 -2.59 40.36 -5.17
N ALA A 207 -3.91 40.29 -5.40
CA ALA A 207 -4.76 39.27 -4.79
C ALA A 207 -4.43 37.85 -5.28
N ALA A 208 -4.14 37.68 -6.58
CA ALA A 208 -3.75 36.40 -7.16
C ALA A 208 -2.37 35.94 -6.66
N GLU A 209 -1.41 36.85 -6.62
CA GLU A 209 -0.08 36.62 -6.04
C GLU A 209 -0.17 36.26 -4.55
N PHE A 210 -1.00 36.98 -3.79
CA PHE A 210 -1.20 36.69 -2.37
C PHE A 210 -1.86 35.32 -2.12
N LEU A 211 -2.95 35.00 -2.84
CA LEU A 211 -3.64 33.72 -2.71
C LEU A 211 -2.75 32.54 -3.11
N SER A 212 -1.95 32.70 -4.16
CA SER A 212 -0.98 31.67 -4.58
C SER A 212 0.18 31.52 -3.58
N ALA A 213 0.65 32.61 -2.96
CA ALA A 213 1.63 32.55 -1.87
C ALA A 213 1.09 31.85 -0.62
N VAL A 214 -0.15 32.14 -0.22
CA VAL A 214 -0.82 31.46 0.90
C VAL A 214 -0.98 29.96 0.61
N TYR A 215 -1.39 29.59 -0.60
CA TYR A 215 -1.44 28.21 -1.03
C TYR A 215 -0.07 27.52 -0.89
N TYR A 216 0.99 28.16 -1.37
CA TYR A 216 2.34 27.61 -1.29
C TYR A 216 2.83 27.44 0.17
N MET A 217 2.52 28.39 1.04
CA MET A 217 2.82 28.30 2.48
C MET A 217 2.10 27.11 3.12
N ILE A 218 0.81 26.93 2.84
CA ILE A 218 0.03 25.80 3.35
C ILE A 218 0.57 24.48 2.80
N LEU A 219 0.79 24.37 1.48
CA LEU A 219 1.30 23.15 0.87
C LEU A 219 2.68 22.74 1.39
N VAL A 220 3.64 23.67 1.32
CA VAL A 220 5.06 23.34 1.52
C VAL A 220 5.43 23.33 2.99
N ILE A 221 4.96 24.29 3.78
CA ILE A 221 5.37 24.41 5.18
C ILE A 221 4.50 23.51 6.08
N SER A 222 3.20 23.36 5.78
CA SER A 222 2.31 22.60 6.67
C SER A 222 2.08 21.16 6.19
N LEU A 223 1.64 20.97 4.95
CA LEU A 223 1.17 19.67 4.48
C LEU A 223 2.32 18.70 4.18
N LEU A 224 3.37 19.14 3.50
CA LEU A 224 4.57 18.31 3.24
C LEU A 224 5.24 17.85 4.54
N ASN A 225 5.46 18.76 5.49
CA ASN A 225 6.10 18.44 6.76
C ASN A 225 5.26 17.47 7.60
N LEU A 226 3.94 17.64 7.61
CA LEU A 226 3.03 16.70 8.28
C LEU A 226 3.06 15.31 7.63
N MET A 227 3.03 15.24 6.30
CA MET A 227 3.10 13.97 5.56
C MET A 227 4.40 13.22 5.88
N ILE A 228 5.55 13.90 5.82
CA ILE A 228 6.86 13.32 6.11
C ILE A 228 6.91 12.82 7.57
N SER A 229 6.36 13.58 8.52
CA SER A 229 6.33 13.19 9.93
C SER A 229 5.50 11.93 10.18
N ILE A 230 4.30 11.84 9.59
CA ILE A 230 3.44 10.66 9.71
C ILE A 230 4.13 9.45 9.06
N MET A 231 4.63 9.60 7.83
CA MET A 231 5.31 8.54 7.10
C MET A 231 6.57 8.05 7.83
N ALA A 232 7.36 8.94 8.42
CA ALA A 232 8.57 8.56 9.16
C ALA A 232 8.20 7.72 10.39
N THR A 233 7.13 8.08 11.08
CA THR A 233 6.63 7.34 12.26
C THR A 233 6.12 5.97 11.85
N THR A 234 5.27 5.88 10.81
CA THR A 234 4.71 4.59 10.37
C THR A 234 5.77 3.68 9.75
N ALA A 235 6.69 4.23 8.95
CA ALA A 235 7.86 3.50 8.46
C ALA A 235 8.73 2.96 9.61
N GLY A 236 8.96 3.76 10.66
CA GLY A 236 9.71 3.35 11.84
C GLY A 236 9.11 2.13 12.52
N THR A 237 7.80 2.14 12.80
CA THR A 237 7.11 1.02 13.47
C THR A 237 7.16 -0.28 12.67
N VAL A 238 7.03 -0.21 11.34
CA VAL A 238 7.11 -1.37 10.46
C VAL A 238 8.55 -1.91 10.39
N LEU A 239 9.53 -1.01 10.39
CA LEU A 239 10.94 -1.36 10.33
C LEU A 239 11.47 -2.00 11.62
N GLU A 240 10.81 -1.80 12.75
CA GLU A 240 11.12 -2.49 14.01
C GLU A 240 10.80 -3.99 13.93
N ASN A 241 9.66 -4.35 13.33
CA ASN A 241 9.20 -5.74 13.17
C ASN A 241 9.51 -6.34 11.79
N ARG A 242 10.49 -5.76 11.07
CA ARG A 242 10.74 -6.01 9.65
C ARG A 242 10.91 -7.47 9.26
N ASP A 243 11.57 -8.24 10.12
CA ASP A 243 11.89 -9.65 9.85
C ASP A 243 10.66 -10.55 9.95
N MET A 244 9.76 -10.25 10.90
CA MET A 244 8.51 -10.98 11.05
C MET A 244 7.56 -10.65 9.90
N GLU A 245 7.41 -9.37 9.57
CA GLU A 245 6.55 -8.93 8.47
C GLU A 245 7.02 -9.49 7.13
N TRP A 246 8.33 -9.42 6.85
CA TRP A 246 8.88 -9.95 5.61
C TRP A 246 8.70 -11.46 5.49
N LYS A 247 8.97 -12.22 6.56
CA LYS A 247 8.74 -13.67 6.56
C LYS A 247 7.26 -14.00 6.37
N TYR A 248 6.35 -13.26 7.00
CA TYR A 248 4.91 -13.44 6.83
C TYR A 248 4.46 -13.23 5.39
N VAL A 249 4.84 -12.10 4.77
CA VAL A 249 4.51 -11.80 3.36
C VAL A 249 5.13 -12.83 2.43
N ARG A 250 6.37 -13.25 2.67
CA ARG A 250 7.03 -14.29 1.88
C ARG A 250 6.30 -15.63 1.98
N CYS A 251 5.88 -16.04 3.18
CA CYS A 251 5.08 -17.25 3.38
C CYS A 251 3.73 -17.16 2.67
N GLN A 252 3.08 -15.98 2.68
CA GLN A 252 1.83 -15.76 1.96
C GLN A 252 1.99 -15.93 0.44
N ILE A 253 3.08 -15.39 -0.12
CA ILE A 253 3.42 -15.58 -1.55
C ILE A 253 3.66 -17.05 -1.84
N TRP A 254 4.43 -17.74 -1.00
CA TRP A 254 4.73 -19.17 -1.18
C TRP A 254 3.47 -20.04 -1.08
N TRP A 255 2.55 -19.71 -0.19
CA TRP A 255 1.26 -20.40 -0.07
C TRP A 255 0.48 -20.38 -1.37
N GLU A 256 0.45 -19.24 -2.07
CA GLU A 256 -0.20 -19.11 -3.38
C GLU A 256 0.42 -20.06 -4.42
N PHE A 257 1.75 -20.21 -4.43
CA PHE A 257 2.43 -21.15 -5.33
C PHE A 257 2.26 -22.63 -4.95
N PHE A 258 1.98 -22.95 -3.68
CA PHE A 258 1.76 -24.34 -3.24
C PHE A 258 0.37 -24.87 -3.61
N GLU A 259 -0.65 -24.02 -3.59
CA GLU A 259 -2.01 -24.39 -3.99
C GLU A 259 -2.18 -24.43 -5.52
N ASP A 260 -1.32 -23.72 -6.26
CA ASP A 260 -1.41 -23.62 -7.70
C ASP A 260 -0.61 -24.68 -8.46
N CYS A 261 -1.34 -25.59 -9.12
CA CYS A 261 -0.78 -26.54 -10.09
C CYS A 261 -0.32 -25.88 -11.42
N ARG A 262 0.06 -24.59 -11.39
CA ARG A 262 0.59 -23.83 -12.52
C ARG A 262 2.10 -24.04 -12.57
N SER A 263 2.51 -25.22 -13.03
CA SER A 263 3.92 -25.57 -13.19
C SER A 263 4.62 -24.82 -14.34
N LEU A 264 3.85 -24.28 -15.28
CA LEU A 264 4.36 -23.58 -16.45
C LEU A 264 4.20 -22.06 -16.31
N PRO A 265 5.17 -21.25 -16.79
CA PRO A 265 5.02 -19.81 -16.87
C PRO A 265 4.21 -19.40 -18.12
N PRO A 266 3.52 -18.23 -18.12
CA PRO A 266 2.96 -17.66 -19.33
C PRO A 266 4.08 -17.40 -20.36
N PRO A 267 3.91 -17.69 -21.67
CA PRO A 267 2.69 -18.08 -22.39
C PRO A 267 2.42 -19.60 -22.44
N PHE A 268 3.32 -20.45 -21.94
CA PHE A 268 3.18 -21.91 -22.03
C PHE A 268 1.96 -22.45 -21.26
N CYS A 269 1.45 -21.70 -20.28
CA CYS A 269 0.16 -21.97 -19.64
C CYS A 269 -0.99 -22.16 -20.63
N LEU A 270 -0.97 -21.45 -21.77
CA LEU A 270 -2.03 -21.54 -22.78
C LEU A 270 -2.15 -22.94 -23.36
N LEU A 271 -1.00 -23.55 -23.67
CA LEU A 271 -0.96 -24.89 -24.24
C LEU A 271 -1.40 -25.93 -23.21
N GLN A 272 -0.94 -25.80 -21.95
CA GLN A 272 -1.40 -26.65 -20.86
C GLN A 272 -2.91 -26.54 -20.67
N PHE A 273 -3.46 -25.32 -20.62
CA PHE A 273 -4.90 -25.10 -20.47
C PHE A 273 -5.71 -25.66 -21.64
N LEU A 274 -5.23 -25.49 -22.88
CA LEU A 274 -5.93 -26.03 -24.04
C LEU A 274 -6.01 -27.56 -23.97
N VAL A 275 -4.92 -28.26 -23.64
CA VAL A 275 -4.91 -29.72 -23.54
C VAL A 275 -5.74 -30.20 -22.35
N HIS A 276 -5.44 -29.71 -21.14
CA HIS A 276 -6.11 -30.17 -19.92
C HIS A 276 -7.57 -29.69 -19.84
N GLY A 277 -7.86 -28.46 -20.26
CA GLY A 277 -9.20 -27.91 -20.34
C GLY A 277 -10.08 -28.64 -21.34
N PHE A 278 -9.54 -29.02 -22.51
CA PHE A 278 -10.27 -29.82 -23.49
C PHE A 278 -10.58 -31.24 -22.97
N VAL A 279 -9.63 -31.89 -22.30
CA VAL A 279 -9.88 -33.20 -21.67
C VAL A 279 -10.90 -33.07 -20.52
N PHE A 280 -10.81 -32.01 -19.71
CA PHE A 280 -11.74 -31.73 -18.62
C PHE A 280 -13.17 -31.50 -19.12
N THR A 281 -13.37 -30.69 -20.17
CA THR A 281 -14.69 -30.45 -20.75
C THR A 281 -15.27 -31.73 -21.35
N LEU A 282 -14.47 -32.53 -22.06
CA LEU A 282 -14.91 -33.82 -22.58
C LEU A 282 -15.31 -34.82 -21.48
N ARG A 283 -14.55 -34.90 -20.37
CA ARG A 283 -14.89 -35.79 -19.25
C ARG A 283 -16.10 -35.31 -18.44
N LYS A 284 -16.27 -33.99 -18.31
CA LYS A 284 -17.44 -33.40 -17.65
C LYS A 284 -18.71 -33.62 -18.48
N LEU A 285 -18.61 -33.54 -19.81
CA LEU A 285 -19.69 -33.95 -20.72
C LEU A 285 -19.98 -35.45 -20.63
N ARG A 286 -18.98 -36.27 -20.30
CA ARG A 286 -19.11 -37.72 -20.00
C ARG A 286 -19.60 -38.05 -18.59
N GLY A 287 -19.90 -37.06 -17.75
CA GLY A 287 -20.55 -37.26 -16.45
C GLY A 287 -19.64 -37.49 -15.24
N ASP A 288 -18.32 -37.33 -15.36
CA ASP A 288 -17.41 -37.47 -14.22
C ASP A 288 -17.42 -36.21 -13.33
N LYS A 289 -17.83 -36.34 -12.06
CA LYS A 289 -17.98 -35.24 -11.09
C LYS A 289 -16.85 -35.17 -10.07
N LYS A 290 -15.85 -36.05 -10.14
CA LYS A 290 -14.84 -36.19 -9.06
C LYS A 290 -13.76 -35.11 -9.08
N GLN A 291 -13.55 -34.43 -10.21
CA GLN A 291 -12.47 -33.46 -10.40
C GLN A 291 -12.96 -32.00 -10.31
N ARG A 292 -12.21 -31.17 -9.57
CA ARG A 292 -12.59 -29.77 -9.30
C ARG A 292 -11.74 -28.72 -10.03
N SER A 293 -10.64 -29.12 -10.68
CA SER A 293 -9.68 -28.20 -11.29
C SER A 293 -9.51 -28.46 -12.79
N ALA A 294 -9.55 -27.41 -13.61
CA ALA A 294 -9.29 -27.48 -15.05
C ALA A 294 -7.79 -27.50 -15.39
N TRP A 295 -6.92 -27.18 -14.43
CA TRP A 295 -5.46 -27.08 -14.64
C TRP A 295 -4.70 -28.34 -14.21
N ASP A 296 -5.25 -29.09 -13.25
CA ASP A 296 -4.66 -30.33 -12.76
C ASP A 296 -5.72 -31.41 -12.67
N MET A 297 -5.54 -32.42 -13.50
CA MET A 297 -6.39 -33.60 -13.62
C MET A 297 -6.24 -34.54 -12.42
N ASN A 298 -5.19 -34.37 -11.60
CA ASN A 298 -4.94 -35.20 -10.42
C ASN A 298 -5.37 -34.51 -9.11
N PHE A 299 -5.76 -33.23 -9.17
CA PHE A 299 -6.20 -32.49 -7.99
C PHE A 299 -7.61 -32.92 -7.55
N VAL A 300 -7.64 -33.97 -6.74
CA VAL A 300 -8.77 -34.33 -5.89
C VAL A 300 -8.53 -33.57 -4.59
N GLY A 301 -9.43 -32.63 -4.24
CA GLY A 301 -9.27 -31.84 -3.01
C GLY A 301 -8.96 -32.75 -1.80
N ARG A 302 -8.07 -32.31 -0.90
CA ARG A 302 -7.59 -33.12 0.22
C ARG A 302 -8.76 -33.53 1.12
N GLU A 303 -9.07 -34.83 1.16
CA GLU A 303 -9.97 -35.40 2.17
C GLU A 303 -9.12 -35.81 3.37
N GLU A 304 -9.39 -35.23 4.54
CA GLU A 304 -8.70 -35.59 5.77
C GLU A 304 -9.09 -37.01 6.20
N THR A 305 -8.10 -37.87 6.37
CA THR A 305 -8.35 -39.22 6.89
C THR A 305 -8.64 -39.14 8.40
N PRO A 306 -9.53 -40.00 8.95
CA PRO A 306 -9.85 -39.98 10.37
C PRO A 306 -8.62 -40.19 11.27
N SER A 307 -7.64 -40.99 10.82
CA SER A 307 -6.37 -41.21 11.53
C SER A 307 -5.47 -39.96 11.60
N GLU A 308 -5.41 -39.15 10.53
CA GLU A 308 -4.68 -37.87 10.55
C GLU A 308 -5.30 -36.88 11.53
N LYS A 309 -6.64 -36.84 11.59
CA LYS A 309 -7.38 -35.99 12.53
C LYS A 309 -7.10 -36.37 13.98
N GLU A 310 -7.05 -37.65 14.30
CA GLU A 310 -6.70 -38.12 15.65
C GLU A 310 -5.28 -37.69 16.04
N ARG A 311 -4.30 -37.90 15.16
CA ARG A 311 -2.91 -37.49 15.36
C ARG A 311 -2.79 -35.98 15.56
N TYR A 312 -3.52 -35.19 14.79
CA TYR A 312 -3.57 -33.74 14.93
C TYR A 312 -4.12 -33.31 16.30
N LEU A 313 -5.22 -33.92 16.76
CA LEU A 313 -5.80 -33.62 18.06
C LEU A 313 -4.86 -33.99 19.22
N GLU A 314 -4.13 -35.11 19.11
CA GLU A 314 -3.10 -35.50 20.08
C GLU A 314 -1.96 -34.49 20.14
N LEU A 315 -1.47 -34.03 18.99
CA LEU A 315 -0.46 -32.98 18.90
C LEU A 315 -0.94 -31.68 19.54
N ILE A 316 -2.18 -31.24 19.27
CA ILE A 316 -2.75 -30.04 19.91
C ILE A 316 -2.80 -30.19 21.42
N ARG A 317 -3.25 -31.35 21.94
CA ARG A 317 -3.29 -31.59 23.40
C ARG A 317 -1.89 -31.48 24.00
N THR A 318 -0.90 -32.07 23.35
CA THR A 318 0.51 -32.01 23.78
C THR A 318 1.04 -30.57 23.78
N LEU A 319 0.77 -29.81 22.71
CA LEU A 319 1.17 -28.41 22.59
C LEU A 319 0.48 -27.52 23.61
N LYS A 320 -0.82 -27.71 23.82
CA LYS A 320 -1.59 -27.01 24.86
C LYS A 320 -0.99 -27.25 26.24
N GLY A 321 -0.66 -28.50 26.56
CA GLY A 321 0.02 -28.85 27.81
C GLY A 321 1.38 -28.16 27.96
N ARG A 322 2.20 -28.15 26.91
CA ARG A 322 3.50 -27.45 26.91
C ARG A 322 3.35 -25.94 27.08
N LEU A 323 2.39 -25.32 26.38
CA LEU A 323 2.16 -23.88 26.44
C LEU A 323 1.61 -23.44 27.80
N LEU A 324 0.69 -24.22 28.39
CA LEU A 324 0.20 -23.96 29.74
C LEU A 324 1.32 -24.06 30.77
N ARG A 325 2.16 -25.11 30.70
CA ARG A 325 3.34 -25.22 31.58
C ARG A 325 4.28 -24.02 31.42
N HIS A 326 4.56 -23.61 30.19
CA HIS A 326 5.40 -22.43 29.96
C HIS A 326 4.79 -21.14 30.53
N LYS A 327 3.47 -20.93 30.37
CA LYS A 327 2.78 -19.78 30.98
C LYS A 327 2.82 -19.81 32.50
N VAL A 328 2.63 -20.98 33.11
CA VAL A 328 2.72 -21.16 34.57
C VAL A 328 4.13 -20.86 35.06
N ILE A 329 5.16 -21.37 34.39
CA ILE A 329 6.57 -21.06 34.72
C ILE A 329 6.83 -19.56 34.56
N GLN A 330 6.37 -18.93 33.49
CA GLN A 330 6.55 -17.50 33.26
C GLN A 330 5.81 -16.64 34.31
N GLN A 331 4.63 -17.08 34.76
CA GLN A 331 3.92 -16.47 35.87
C GLN A 331 4.67 -16.68 37.18
N MET A 332 5.23 -17.86 37.43
CA MET A 332 6.06 -18.12 38.62
C MET A 332 7.31 -17.25 38.62
N THR A 333 8.04 -17.13 37.51
CA THR A 333 9.23 -16.27 37.42
C THR A 333 8.88 -14.79 37.55
N ASN A 334 7.78 -14.32 36.96
CA ASN A 334 7.31 -12.94 37.16
C ASN A 334 6.81 -12.72 38.59
N MET A 335 6.19 -13.73 39.19
CA MET A 335 5.77 -13.71 40.57
C MET A 335 6.96 -13.67 41.49
N GLU A 336 8.09 -14.34 41.19
CA GLU A 336 9.34 -14.45 41.98
C GLU A 336 10.09 -13.11 42.16
N TYR A 337 9.82 -12.11 41.31
CA TYR A 337 10.21 -10.72 41.55
C TYR A 337 9.27 -9.94 42.49
N PHE A 338 8.07 -10.45 42.76
CA PHE A 338 7.04 -9.85 43.62
C PHE A 338 6.81 -10.52 45.01
N PRO A 339 7.21 -11.77 45.37
CA PRO A 339 6.69 -12.46 46.54
C PRO A 339 7.68 -12.43 47.71
N ILE A 340 8.88 -11.87 47.53
CA ILE A 340 9.90 -11.72 48.57
C ILE A 340 9.32 -10.83 49.69
N ALA A 341 8.44 -9.90 49.35
CA ALA A 341 7.69 -9.10 50.32
C ALA A 341 6.51 -9.86 50.99
N GLY A 342 5.88 -10.83 50.32
CA GLY A 342 4.74 -11.58 50.87
C GLY A 342 5.13 -12.77 51.74
N ILE A 343 6.19 -13.49 51.35
CA ILE A 343 6.70 -14.65 52.08
C ILE A 343 7.35 -14.21 53.40
N SER A 344 8.01 -13.05 53.42
CA SER A 344 8.57 -12.47 54.66
C SER A 344 7.47 -12.08 55.66
N VAL A 345 6.34 -11.54 55.20
CA VAL A 345 5.19 -11.23 56.06
C VAL A 345 4.51 -12.49 56.59
N GLN A 346 4.35 -13.53 55.79
CA GLN A 346 3.81 -14.80 56.27
C GLN A 346 4.75 -15.52 57.25
N LEU A 347 6.07 -15.46 57.03
CA LEU A 347 7.05 -15.99 57.99
C LEU A 347 7.09 -15.17 59.29
N LEU A 348 6.94 -13.84 59.22
CA LEU A 348 6.84 -12.97 60.40
C LEU A 348 5.56 -13.24 61.20
N ASN A 349 4.42 -13.40 60.54
CA ASN A 349 3.17 -13.74 61.22
C ASN A 349 3.22 -15.14 61.83
N PHE A 350 3.85 -16.12 61.16
CA PHE A 350 4.06 -17.45 61.71
C PHE A 350 5.04 -17.42 62.90
N ARG A 351 6.12 -16.63 62.82
CA ARG A 351 7.05 -16.45 63.93
C ARG A 351 6.40 -15.78 65.14
N ASN A 352 5.59 -14.74 64.92
CA ASN A 352 4.87 -14.07 66.00
C ASN A 352 3.84 -15.00 66.65
N ALA A 353 3.11 -15.79 65.86
CA ALA A 353 2.17 -16.79 66.39
C ALA A 353 2.87 -17.87 67.25
N VAL A 354 4.06 -18.32 66.83
CA VAL A 354 4.87 -19.29 67.60
C VAL A 354 5.52 -18.68 68.84
N CYS A 355 5.86 -17.38 68.81
CA CYS A 355 6.34 -16.66 70.00
C CYS A 355 5.21 -16.45 71.02
N ASP A 356 4.01 -16.04 70.58
CA ASP A 356 2.84 -15.90 71.47
C ASP A 356 2.47 -17.23 72.14
N GLU A 357 2.62 -18.35 71.44
CA GLU A 357 2.36 -19.69 71.98
C GLU A 357 3.46 -20.16 72.99
N LYS A 358 4.69 -19.65 72.85
CA LYS A 358 5.77 -19.85 73.83
C LYS A 358 5.61 -18.99 75.08
N ASP A 359 5.18 -17.74 74.94
CA ASP A 359 4.97 -16.84 76.08
C ASP A 359 3.77 -17.27 76.94
N LEU A 360 2.80 -18.01 76.39
CA LEU A 360 1.74 -18.66 77.16
C LEU A 360 2.17 -19.95 77.89
N SER A 361 3.34 -20.52 77.58
CA SER A 361 3.77 -21.83 78.09
C SER A 361 4.96 -21.80 79.06
N GLU A 362 5.56 -20.64 79.35
CA GLU A 362 6.56 -20.51 80.42
C GLU A 362 5.96 -19.95 81.72
N PRO A 363 5.98 -20.72 82.84
CA PRO A 363 5.59 -20.21 84.14
C PRO A 363 6.73 -19.39 84.78
N ASN A 364 6.37 -18.20 85.26
CA ASN A 364 7.19 -17.37 86.14
C ASN A 364 7.82 -18.18 87.28
N THR A 365 9.13 -18.44 87.21
CA THR A 365 9.94 -18.60 88.44
C THR A 365 11.37 -18.14 88.23
N SER A 366 11.66 -17.02 88.90
CA SER A 366 12.93 -16.32 89.07
C SER A 366 14.00 -17.13 89.79
N THR A 367 15.28 -16.96 89.44
CA THR A 367 16.36 -16.50 90.35
C THR A 367 17.68 -16.30 89.57
N SER A 368 18.15 -15.04 89.44
CA SER A 368 19.34 -14.46 90.11
C SER A 368 20.65 -15.17 89.74
N THR A 369 21.76 -14.56 89.34
CA THR A 369 22.31 -13.19 89.35
C THR A 369 23.74 -13.37 88.86
N SER A 370 24.27 -12.48 88.02
CA SER A 370 25.61 -11.85 88.16
C SER A 370 26.20 -11.41 86.81
N GLU A 371 26.42 -10.10 86.74
CA GLU A 371 27.63 -9.44 86.23
C GLU A 371 27.89 -9.32 84.72
N SER A 372 27.55 -8.12 84.25
CA SER A 372 28.40 -7.15 83.53
C SER A 372 29.77 -7.56 82.97
N HIS A 373 29.95 -7.12 81.72
CA HIS A 373 31.16 -6.68 80.98
C HIS A 373 31.45 -7.56 79.75
N SER A 374 31.91 -7.08 78.59
CA SER A 374 31.93 -5.79 77.90
C SER A 374 32.64 -6.05 76.56
N THR A 375 32.23 -5.34 75.51
CA THR A 375 33.07 -4.84 74.38
C THR A 375 33.71 -5.78 73.34
N THR A 376 33.59 -5.28 72.09
CA THR A 376 34.51 -5.35 70.93
C THR A 376 34.63 -6.69 70.20
N SER A 377 34.12 -6.84 68.97
CA SER A 377 34.53 -6.22 67.69
C SER A 377 35.93 -6.62 67.21
N SER A 378 35.96 -7.46 66.18
CA SER A 378 37.05 -7.65 65.20
C SER A 378 36.42 -8.50 64.08
N SER A 379 35.95 -7.96 62.95
CA SER A 379 36.68 -7.42 61.79
C SER A 379 37.76 -8.34 61.24
N GLU A 380 37.78 -8.42 59.91
CA GLU A 380 38.77 -9.07 59.01
C GLU A 380 38.47 -10.55 58.74
N GLN A 381 38.22 -11.01 57.51
CA GLN A 381 38.52 -10.52 56.16
C GLN A 381 37.40 -10.83 55.17
#